data_AF-A0A938KZ62-F1
#
_entry.id   AF-A0A938KZ62-F1
#
_cell.length_a   1.000
_cell.length_b   1.000
_cell.length_c   1.000
_cell.angle_alpha   90.00
_cell.angle_beta   90.00
_cell.angle_gamma   90.00
#
_symmetry.space_group_name_H-M   'P 1'
#
loop_
_entity.id
_entity.type
_entity.pdbx_description
1 polymer ?
#
loop_
_entity_poly.entity_id
_entity_poly.type
_entity_poly.pdbx_seq_one_letter_code
_entity_poly.pdbx_strand_id
1 'polypeptide(L)'
;MQTGTRPHQRQEPLCLELDPSGRSHRLREMYWERTHEAAVVRRPVAGCGETTLVGHANDFAALLEASEPFIQPHELIVGECMAVPERGEGLDLGEYDPHYPPGYATLLRKGLAGIRDEARERLQAGTSRGRRDFLRAVEISYEAARRYVRRYAGYAGDMASSQPDPTRRAELARISAVCHELATGAPTSFHAALQLLQ
;
A
#
# COMPACT_ATOMS: atom_id res chain seq x y z
N MET A 1 19.32 46.85 35.10
CA MET A 1 19.35 45.47 34.56
C MET A 1 18.55 44.58 35.51
N GLN A 2 17.31 44.24 35.18
CA GLN A 2 16.57 43.17 35.89
C GLN A 2 16.65 41.91 35.02
N THR A 3 17.40 40.93 35.50
CA THR A 3 17.46 39.59 34.92
C THR A 3 16.20 38.84 35.35
N GLY A 4 15.16 38.87 34.51
CA GLY A 4 13.97 38.06 34.69
C GLY A 4 14.25 36.62 34.31
N THR A 5 14.55 35.77 35.29
CA THR A 5 14.59 34.31 35.11
C THR A 5 13.17 33.83 34.82
N ARG A 6 12.88 33.42 33.58
CA ARG A 6 11.59 32.78 33.27
C ARG A 6 11.49 31.48 34.09
N PRO A 7 10.39 31.23 34.82
CA PRO A 7 10.22 29.97 35.51
C PRO A 7 10.17 28.85 34.46
N HIS A 8 11.02 27.83 34.63
CA HIS A 8 10.89 26.57 33.90
C HIS A 8 9.53 25.96 34.28
N GLN A 9 8.53 26.13 33.41
CA GLN A 9 7.32 25.34 33.48
C GLN A 9 7.73 23.88 33.33
N ARG A 10 7.53 23.06 34.37
CA ARG A 10 7.61 21.60 34.23
C ARG A 10 6.59 21.22 33.16
N GLN A 11 7.08 20.78 32.00
CA GLN A 11 6.22 20.17 31.01
C GLN A 11 5.62 18.93 31.65
N GLU A 12 4.29 18.86 31.72
CA GLU A 12 3.62 17.62 32.11
C GLU A 12 4.09 16.52 31.14
N PRO A 13 4.35 15.30 31.65
CA PRO A 13 4.72 14.19 30.79
C PRO A 13 3.63 13.96 29.75
N LEU A 14 4.03 13.76 28.50
CA LEU A 14 3.11 13.43 27.41
C LEU A 14 2.30 12.20 27.82
N CYS A 15 0.98 12.34 27.87
CA CYS A 15 0.09 11.18 28.01
C CYS A 15 0.14 10.40 26.69
N LEU A 16 0.77 9.23 26.71
CA LEU A 16 0.89 8.34 25.55
C LEU A 16 -0.29 7.36 25.43
N GLU A 17 -1.21 7.37 26.40
CA GLU A 17 -2.36 6.48 26.40
C GLU A 17 -3.47 6.97 25.46
N LEU A 18 -4.03 6.02 24.72
CA LEU A 18 -5.17 6.24 23.83
C LEU A 18 -6.47 6.06 24.62
N ASP A 19 -7.52 6.81 24.25
CA ASP A 19 -8.87 6.59 24.77
C ASP A 19 -9.30 5.12 24.54
N PRO A 20 -9.59 4.33 25.60
CA PRO A 20 -10.00 2.93 25.47
C PRO A 20 -11.23 2.68 24.60
N SER A 21 -12.09 3.69 24.44
CA SER A 21 -13.26 3.64 23.57
C SER A 21 -12.95 3.96 22.09
N GLY A 22 -11.75 4.48 21.81
CA GLY A 22 -11.32 4.95 20.50
C GLY A 22 -10.96 3.83 19.53
N ARG A 23 -11.08 4.12 18.23
CA ARG A 23 -10.65 3.22 17.14
C ARG A 23 -9.16 2.89 17.25
N SER A 24 -8.33 3.90 17.46
CA SER A 24 -6.87 3.74 17.52
C SER A 24 -6.44 2.85 18.68
N HIS A 25 -7.12 2.91 19.82
CA HIS A 25 -6.87 1.97 20.93
C HIS A 25 -7.17 0.53 20.50
N ARG A 26 -8.34 0.26 19.91
CA ARG A 26 -8.68 -1.08 19.41
C ARG A 26 -7.68 -1.60 18.38
N LEU A 27 -7.27 -0.77 17.43
CA LEU A 27 -6.25 -1.15 16.43
C LEU A 27 -4.88 -1.42 17.08
N ARG A 28 -4.48 -0.65 18.10
CA ARG A 28 -3.27 -0.90 18.89
C ARG A 28 -3.33 -2.25 19.60
N GLU A 29 -4.43 -2.55 20.29
CA GLU A 29 -4.61 -3.85 20.96
C GLU A 29 -4.53 -5.01 19.95
N MET A 30 -5.23 -4.88 18.82
CA MET A 30 -5.22 -5.87 17.73
C MET A 30 -3.81 -6.12 17.16
N TYR A 31 -3.00 -5.06 17.06
CA TYR A 31 -1.59 -5.19 16.65
C TYR A 31 -0.77 -5.96 17.68
N TRP A 32 -0.91 -5.66 18.97
CA TRP A 32 -0.23 -6.39 20.05
C TRP A 32 -0.67 -7.85 20.16
N GLU A 33 -1.93 -8.13 19.86
CA GLU A 33 -2.47 -9.49 19.76
C GLU A 33 -2.09 -10.20 18.45
N ARG A 34 -1.38 -9.52 17.53
CA ARG A 34 -0.90 -10.05 16.24
C ARG A 34 -2.02 -10.55 15.32
N THR A 35 -3.21 -9.95 15.41
CA THR A 35 -4.37 -10.33 14.57
C THR A 35 -4.12 -10.13 13.07
N HIS A 36 -3.24 -9.19 12.70
CA HIS A 36 -2.77 -8.99 11.33
C HIS A 36 -2.08 -10.21 10.72
N GLU A 37 -1.53 -11.12 11.53
CA GLU A 37 -0.87 -12.32 11.01
C GLU A 37 -1.84 -13.30 10.37
N ALA A 38 -3.15 -13.18 10.63
CA ALA A 38 -4.17 -13.92 9.92
C ALA A 38 -4.21 -13.57 8.41
N ALA A 39 -3.70 -12.40 8.02
CA ALA A 39 -3.55 -11.99 6.63
C ALA A 39 -2.38 -12.71 5.91
N VAL A 40 -1.44 -13.28 6.66
CA VAL A 40 -0.22 -13.86 6.11
C VAL A 40 -0.51 -15.22 5.51
N VAL A 41 -0.71 -15.24 4.20
CA VAL A 41 -0.86 -16.49 3.44
C VAL A 41 0.52 -16.96 2.98
N ARG A 42 0.89 -18.19 3.34
CA ARG A 42 2.04 -18.88 2.76
C ARG A 42 1.61 -19.65 1.52
N ARG A 43 2.29 -19.42 0.40
CA ARG A 43 2.02 -20.12 -0.87
C ARG A 43 3.31 -20.33 -1.66
N PRO A 44 3.36 -21.35 -2.53
CA PRO A 44 4.38 -21.42 -3.57
C PRO A 44 4.26 -20.21 -4.49
N VAL A 45 5.33 -19.42 -4.60
CA VAL A 45 5.45 -18.33 -5.60
C VAL A 45 6.73 -18.58 -6.39
N ALA A 46 6.58 -18.96 -7.66
CA ALA A 46 7.71 -19.15 -8.55
C ALA A 46 8.14 -17.80 -9.12
N GLY A 47 9.42 -17.46 -8.99
CA GLY A 47 9.95 -16.34 -9.74
C GLY A 47 10.33 -16.74 -11.16
N CYS A 48 10.55 -15.74 -12.00
CA CYS A 48 10.82 -15.89 -13.41
C CYS A 48 12.26 -16.35 -13.71
N GLY A 49 13.16 -16.28 -12.73
CA GLY A 49 14.56 -16.67 -12.88
C GLY A 49 15.43 -15.68 -13.66
N GLU A 50 14.94 -14.45 -13.87
CA GLU A 50 15.67 -13.38 -14.55
C GLU A 50 16.11 -12.28 -13.58
N THR A 51 17.39 -11.92 -13.60
CA THR A 51 17.96 -10.82 -12.79
C THR A 51 17.89 -9.45 -13.51
N THR A 52 16.96 -9.32 -14.46
CA THR A 52 16.76 -8.07 -15.21
C THR A 52 15.72 -7.19 -14.52
N LEU A 53 15.67 -5.89 -14.85
CA LEU A 53 14.61 -5.00 -14.35
C LEU A 53 13.20 -5.54 -14.66
N VAL A 54 13.04 -6.16 -15.84
CA VAL A 54 11.76 -6.78 -16.23
C VAL A 54 11.51 -8.05 -15.44
N GLY A 55 12.55 -8.85 -15.17
CA GLY A 55 12.48 -10.02 -14.29
C GLY A 55 11.99 -9.66 -12.89
N HIS A 56 12.60 -8.66 -12.26
CA HIS A 56 12.17 -8.17 -10.95
C HIS A 56 10.73 -7.66 -10.95
N ALA A 57 10.30 -6.99 -12.02
CA ALA A 57 8.93 -6.52 -12.15
C ALA A 57 7.91 -7.67 -12.30
N ASN A 58 8.28 -8.75 -13.01
CA ASN A 58 7.45 -9.95 -13.13
C ASN A 58 7.35 -10.68 -11.78
N ASP A 59 8.44 -10.77 -11.04
CA ASP A 59 8.46 -11.38 -9.70
C ASP A 59 7.62 -10.58 -8.71
N PHE A 60 7.72 -9.26 -8.74
CA PHE A 60 6.82 -8.37 -7.99
C PHE A 60 5.36 -8.57 -8.38
N ALA A 61 5.06 -8.72 -9.68
CA ALA A 61 3.71 -8.99 -10.14
C ALA A 61 3.18 -10.35 -9.65
N ALA A 62 4.00 -11.40 -9.66
CA ALA A 62 3.66 -12.72 -9.15
C ALA A 62 3.41 -12.70 -7.64
N LEU A 63 4.23 -11.97 -6.87
CA LEU A 63 4.04 -11.78 -5.44
C LEU A 63 2.71 -11.08 -5.14
N LEU A 64 2.44 -9.96 -5.82
CA LEU A 64 1.16 -9.28 -5.68
C LEU A 64 0.02 -10.20 -6.10
N GLU A 65 0.14 -10.97 -7.19
CA GLU A 65 -0.91 -11.89 -7.64
C GLU A 65 -1.26 -12.92 -6.57
N ALA A 66 -0.25 -13.52 -5.92
CA ALA A 66 -0.39 -14.52 -4.86
C ALA A 66 -0.96 -13.96 -3.54
N SER A 67 -0.95 -12.63 -3.36
CA SER A 67 -1.40 -11.94 -2.15
C SER A 67 -2.92 -11.77 -2.12
N GLU A 68 -3.58 -12.21 -1.06
CA GLU A 68 -5.04 -12.15 -0.92
C GLU A 68 -5.48 -10.90 -0.13
N PRO A 69 -6.57 -10.21 -0.54
CA PRO A 69 -7.08 -9.09 0.23
C PRO A 69 -7.53 -9.52 1.63
N PHE A 70 -7.10 -8.75 2.62
CA PHE A 70 -7.52 -8.90 4.02
C PHE A 70 -7.77 -7.53 4.63
N ILE A 71 -8.86 -7.41 5.39
CA ILE A 71 -9.28 -6.17 6.05
C ILE A 71 -9.70 -6.54 7.47
N GLN A 72 -8.99 -6.01 8.46
CA GLN A 72 -9.30 -6.23 9.87
C GLN A 72 -10.54 -5.44 10.31
N PRO A 73 -11.17 -5.86 11.43
CA PRO A 73 -12.08 -4.99 12.15
C PRO A 73 -11.47 -3.59 12.36
N HIS A 74 -12.30 -2.56 12.20
CA HIS A 74 -11.95 -1.16 12.47
C HIS A 74 -10.91 -0.49 11.53
N GLU A 75 -10.29 -1.19 10.58
CA GLU A 75 -9.39 -0.55 9.60
C GLU A 75 -10.13 0.43 8.70
N LEU A 76 -9.47 1.56 8.41
CA LEU A 76 -9.90 2.54 7.39
C LEU A 76 -8.91 2.64 6.23
N ILE A 77 -7.64 2.34 6.51
CA ILE A 77 -6.56 2.20 5.55
C ILE A 77 -6.23 0.71 5.54
N VAL A 78 -6.19 0.10 4.36
CA VAL A 78 -6.14 -1.37 4.19
C VAL A 78 -5.00 -1.78 3.27
N GLY A 79 -4.47 -3.00 3.42
CA GLY A 79 -3.39 -3.49 2.55
C GLY A 79 -2.16 -3.97 3.29
N GLU A 80 -2.34 -4.67 4.40
CA GLU A 80 -1.27 -4.87 5.40
C GLU A 80 -0.24 -5.95 5.04
N CYS A 81 -0.65 -7.04 4.38
CA CYS A 81 0.24 -8.20 4.17
C CYS A 81 0.25 -8.67 2.71
N MET A 82 1.44 -8.94 2.22
CA MET A 82 1.65 -9.72 0.99
C MET A 82 1.82 -11.20 1.34
N ALA A 83 1.64 -12.06 0.34
CA ALA A 83 1.94 -13.48 0.46
C ALA A 83 3.40 -13.69 0.87
N VAL A 84 3.63 -14.72 1.68
CA VAL A 84 4.98 -15.17 2.04
C VAL A 84 5.32 -16.38 1.19
N PRO A 85 6.33 -16.30 0.30
CA PRO A 85 6.75 -17.45 -0.49
C PRO A 85 7.19 -18.62 0.39
N GLU A 86 6.69 -19.81 0.10
CA GLU A 86 7.23 -21.06 0.68
C GLU A 86 8.66 -21.29 0.18
N ARG A 87 9.58 -21.73 1.06
CA ARG A 87 11.02 -21.83 0.77
C ARG A 87 11.29 -22.54 -0.58
N GLY A 88 11.98 -21.83 -1.46
CA GLY A 88 12.52 -22.27 -2.73
C GLY A 88 13.04 -21.03 -3.45
N GLU A 89 14.27 -21.06 -3.97
CA GLU A 89 14.82 -19.95 -4.75
C GLU A 89 13.84 -19.60 -5.88
N GLY A 90 13.44 -18.33 -5.99
CA GLY A 90 12.44 -17.96 -6.98
C GLY A 90 12.38 -16.48 -7.19
N LEU A 91 11.84 -15.75 -6.22
CA LEU A 91 11.64 -14.31 -6.37
C LEU A 91 12.94 -13.54 -6.18
N ASP A 92 13.26 -12.73 -7.18
CA ASP A 92 14.29 -11.70 -7.12
C ASP A 92 13.60 -10.34 -7.35
N LEU A 93 13.39 -9.58 -6.27
CA LEU A 93 12.76 -8.25 -6.34
C LEU A 93 13.77 -7.12 -6.62
N GLY A 94 15.04 -7.46 -6.85
CA GLY A 94 16.13 -6.51 -6.97
C GLY A 94 16.57 -5.92 -5.63
N GLU A 95 17.44 -4.91 -5.71
CA GLU A 95 17.98 -4.21 -4.54
C GLU A 95 17.24 -2.88 -4.31
N TYR A 96 16.88 -2.60 -3.06
CA TYR A 96 16.27 -1.35 -2.64
C TYR A 96 17.11 -0.69 -1.53
N ASP A 97 17.58 0.53 -1.78
CA ASP A 97 18.24 1.36 -0.76
C ASP A 97 17.20 2.29 -0.11
N PRO A 98 16.84 2.08 1.17
CA PRO A 98 15.81 2.85 1.85
C PRO A 98 16.18 4.33 2.08
N HIS A 99 17.43 4.76 1.81
CA HIS A 99 17.83 6.17 1.89
C HIS A 99 17.33 7.02 0.70
N TYR A 100 16.77 6.40 -0.33
CA TYR A 100 16.14 7.08 -1.45
C TYR A 100 14.61 6.98 -1.35
N PRO A 101 13.96 7.85 -0.54
CA PRO A 101 12.54 7.77 -0.33
C PRO A 101 11.77 7.90 -1.66
N PRO A 102 10.64 7.20 -1.81
CA PRO A 102 9.82 7.31 -3.00
C PRO A 102 9.43 8.76 -3.29
N GLY A 103 9.36 9.12 -4.57
CA GLY A 103 8.90 10.44 -4.99
C GLY A 103 7.39 10.65 -4.74
N TYR A 104 6.98 10.79 -3.48
CA TYR A 104 5.58 10.86 -3.05
C TYR A 104 4.78 11.94 -3.78
N ALA A 105 5.40 13.09 -4.06
CA ALA A 105 4.77 14.16 -4.84
C ALA A 105 4.36 13.70 -6.25
N THR A 106 5.18 12.86 -6.90
CA THR A 106 4.86 12.26 -8.20
C THR A 106 3.81 11.16 -8.07
N LEU A 107 3.93 10.31 -7.04
CA LEU A 107 2.95 9.25 -6.77
C LEU A 107 1.55 9.82 -6.52
N LEU A 108 1.42 10.85 -5.68
CA LEU A 108 0.16 11.53 -5.41
C LEU A 108 -0.40 12.26 -6.64
N ARG A 109 0.47 12.90 -7.44
CA ARG A 109 0.04 13.65 -8.63
C ARG A 109 -0.45 12.75 -9.77
N LYS A 110 0.19 11.60 -9.97
CA LYS A 110 -0.06 10.73 -11.12
C LYS A 110 -0.90 9.49 -10.78
N GLY A 111 -0.87 9.05 -9.52
CA GLY A 111 -1.40 7.75 -9.12
C GLY A 111 -0.68 6.59 -9.80
N LEU A 112 -1.15 5.38 -9.52
CA LEU A 112 -0.57 4.17 -10.11
C LEU A 112 -0.81 4.10 -11.62
N ALA A 113 -2.02 4.50 -12.06
CA ALA A 113 -2.41 4.52 -13.47
C ALA A 113 -1.58 5.51 -14.29
N GLY A 114 -1.41 6.75 -13.82
CA GLY A 114 -0.69 7.78 -14.56
C GLY A 114 0.79 7.47 -14.74
N ILE A 115 1.44 6.81 -13.77
CA ILE A 115 2.85 6.40 -13.91
C ILE A 115 3.00 5.29 -14.96
N ARG A 116 2.12 4.28 -14.92
CA ARG A 116 2.07 3.21 -15.92
C ARG A 116 1.82 3.77 -17.33
N ASP A 117 0.87 4.69 -17.48
CA ASP A 117 0.49 5.23 -18.78
C ASP A 117 1.60 6.09 -19.38
N GLU A 118 2.28 6.90 -18.57
CA GLU A 118 3.46 7.64 -19.03
C GLU A 118 4.60 6.70 -19.46
N ALA A 119 4.79 5.57 -18.78
CA ALA A 119 5.78 4.58 -19.21
C ALA A 119 5.43 3.99 -20.58
N ARG A 120 4.15 3.66 -20.81
CA ARG A 120 3.65 3.16 -22.11
C ARG A 120 3.80 4.18 -23.23
N GLU A 121 3.44 5.43 -22.99
CA GLU A 121 3.58 6.52 -23.96
C GLU A 121 5.05 6.68 -24.40
N ARG A 122 5.98 6.67 -23.43
CA ARG A 122 7.42 6.77 -23.70
C ARG A 122 7.99 5.55 -24.44
N LEU A 123 7.45 4.35 -24.19
CA LEU A 123 7.80 3.15 -24.95
C LEU A 123 7.36 3.27 -26.41
N GLN A 124 6.14 3.78 -26.65
CA GLN A 124 5.58 3.97 -28.00
C GLN A 124 6.32 5.06 -28.79
N ALA A 125 6.73 6.14 -28.13
CA ALA A 125 7.47 7.24 -28.75
C ALA A 125 8.90 6.86 -29.21
N GLY A 126 9.39 5.68 -28.83
CA GLY A 126 10.73 5.20 -29.16
C GLY A 126 11.79 5.68 -28.17
N THR A 127 12.66 4.76 -27.74
CA THR A 127 13.69 5.03 -26.73
C THR A 127 14.87 4.06 -26.84
N SER A 128 16.00 4.39 -26.19
CA SER A 128 17.20 3.54 -26.18
C SER A 128 16.92 2.19 -25.51
N ARG A 129 17.70 1.15 -25.83
CA ARG A 129 17.48 -0.21 -25.29
C ARG A 129 17.43 -0.23 -23.75
N GLY A 130 18.42 0.37 -23.08
CA GLY A 130 18.43 0.42 -21.62
C GLY A 130 17.25 1.19 -21.00
N ARG A 131 16.72 2.19 -21.70
CA ARG A 131 15.50 2.90 -21.26
C ARG A 131 14.23 2.08 -21.51
N ARG A 132 14.21 1.19 -22.51
CA ARG A 132 13.07 0.31 -22.77
C ARG A 132 12.86 -0.68 -21.64
N ASP A 133 13.92 -1.33 -21.18
CA ASP A 133 13.82 -2.34 -20.11
C ASP A 133 13.31 -1.70 -18.82
N PHE A 134 13.83 -0.51 -18.46
CA PHE A 134 13.32 0.26 -17.33
C PHE A 134 11.84 0.63 -17.48
N LEU A 135 11.44 1.22 -18.61
CA LEU A 135 10.03 1.63 -18.81
C LEU A 135 9.09 0.44 -18.84
N ARG A 136 9.54 -0.71 -19.36
CA ARG A 136 8.76 -1.95 -19.34
C ARG A 136 8.59 -2.51 -17.93
N ALA A 137 9.65 -2.48 -17.12
CA ALA A 137 9.57 -2.84 -15.71
C ALA A 137 8.58 -1.93 -14.97
N VAL A 138 8.64 -0.61 -15.18
CA VAL A 138 7.67 0.35 -14.61
C VAL A 138 6.24 0.02 -15.03
N GLU A 139 6.00 -0.25 -16.32
CA GLU A 139 4.67 -0.62 -16.80
C GLU A 139 4.12 -1.86 -16.07
N ILE A 140 4.93 -2.92 -15.94
CA ILE A 140 4.55 -4.18 -15.31
C ILE A 140 4.26 -3.97 -13.82
N SER A 141 5.17 -3.32 -13.08
CA SER A 141 5.03 -3.14 -11.63
C SER A 141 3.81 -2.31 -11.27
N TYR A 142 3.58 -1.19 -11.98
CA TYR A 142 2.43 -0.33 -11.70
C TYR A 142 1.11 -0.94 -12.19
N GLU A 143 1.10 -1.74 -13.27
CA GLU A 143 -0.08 -2.50 -13.64
C GLU A 143 -0.42 -3.58 -12.59
N ALA A 144 0.58 -4.27 -12.03
CA ALA A 144 0.40 -5.23 -10.95
C ALA A 144 -0.16 -4.56 -9.69
N ALA A 145 0.42 -3.42 -9.27
CA ALA A 145 -0.08 -2.65 -8.13
C ALA A 145 -1.54 -2.20 -8.32
N ARG A 146 -1.91 -1.72 -9.52
CA ARG A 146 -3.31 -1.36 -9.83
C ARG A 146 -4.25 -2.54 -9.69
N ARG A 147 -3.86 -3.72 -10.19
CA ARG A 147 -4.67 -4.94 -10.08
C ARG A 147 -4.83 -5.37 -8.63
N TYR A 148 -3.76 -5.29 -7.85
CA TYR A 148 -3.77 -5.59 -6.42
C TYR A 148 -4.77 -4.70 -5.66
N VAL A 149 -4.65 -3.38 -5.80
CA VAL A 149 -5.58 -2.44 -5.16
C VAL A 149 -7.01 -2.61 -5.66
N ARG A 150 -7.22 -2.95 -6.93
CA ARG A 150 -8.56 -3.26 -7.46
C ARG A 150 -9.21 -4.48 -6.79
N ARG A 151 -8.43 -5.49 -6.37
CA ARG A 151 -8.98 -6.63 -5.62
C ARG A 151 -9.45 -6.21 -4.23
N TYR A 152 -8.74 -5.30 -3.57
CA TYR A 152 -9.22 -4.68 -2.33
C TYR A 152 -10.52 -3.92 -2.52
N ALA A 153 -10.70 -3.23 -3.66
CA ALA A 153 -11.94 -2.55 -3.98
C ALA A 153 -13.13 -3.53 -4.02
N GLY A 154 -12.97 -4.66 -4.71
CA GLY A 154 -13.98 -5.73 -4.76
C GLY A 154 -14.25 -6.34 -3.38
N TYR A 155 -13.20 -6.75 -2.69
CA TYR A 155 -13.29 -7.40 -1.37
C TYR A 155 -13.98 -6.51 -0.32
N ALA A 156 -13.62 -5.23 -0.24
CA ALA A 156 -14.29 -4.28 0.65
C ALA A 156 -15.77 -4.07 0.28
N GLY A 157 -16.10 -4.11 -1.02
CA GLY A 157 -17.48 -4.04 -1.50
C GLY A 157 -18.31 -5.25 -1.07
N ASP A 158 -17.75 -6.45 -1.19
CA ASP A 158 -18.40 -7.69 -0.75
C ASP A 158 -18.62 -7.70 0.77
N MET A 159 -17.61 -7.29 1.54
CA MET A 159 -17.73 -7.11 2.99
C MET A 159 -18.81 -6.07 3.35
N ALA A 160 -18.90 -4.96 2.61
CA ALA A 160 -19.92 -3.93 2.86
C ALA A 160 -21.34 -4.48 2.62
N SER A 161 -21.53 -5.31 1.59
CA SER A 161 -22.84 -5.86 1.22
C SER A 161 -23.47 -6.76 2.30
N SER A 162 -22.63 -7.43 3.08
CA SER A 162 -23.03 -8.36 4.15
C SER A 162 -22.89 -7.76 5.56
N GLN A 163 -22.47 -6.50 5.68
CA GLN A 163 -22.22 -5.86 6.97
C GLN A 163 -23.51 -5.37 7.65
N PRO A 164 -23.89 -5.91 8.83
CA PRO A 164 -25.08 -5.47 9.56
C PRO A 164 -24.94 -4.06 10.14
N ASP A 165 -23.78 -3.72 10.71
CA ASP A 165 -23.57 -2.41 11.34
C ASP A 165 -23.54 -1.30 10.26
N PRO A 166 -24.46 -0.32 10.29
CA PRO A 166 -24.55 0.69 9.25
C PRO A 166 -23.32 1.59 9.17
N THR A 167 -22.65 1.84 10.30
CA THR A 167 -21.43 2.66 10.35
C THR A 167 -20.28 1.94 9.64
N ARG A 168 -20.02 0.68 10.01
CA ARG A 168 -18.98 -0.13 9.40
C ARG A 168 -19.27 -0.42 7.93
N ARG A 169 -20.54 -0.60 7.55
CA ARG A 169 -20.95 -0.74 6.15
C ARG A 169 -20.57 0.50 5.34
N ALA A 170 -20.83 1.69 5.85
CA ALA A 170 -20.46 2.93 5.18
C ALA A 170 -18.92 3.10 5.07
N GLU A 171 -18.17 2.66 6.07
CA GLU A 171 -16.70 2.65 6.03
C GLU A 171 -16.16 1.71 4.96
N LEU A 172 -16.64 0.46 4.91
CA LEU A 172 -16.23 -0.53 3.92
C LEU A 172 -16.60 -0.09 2.50
N ALA A 173 -17.78 0.50 2.31
CA ALA A 173 -18.17 1.10 1.03
C ALA A 173 -17.23 2.25 0.62
N ARG A 174 -16.78 3.08 1.58
CA ARG A 174 -15.79 4.12 1.31
C ARG A 174 -14.42 3.54 0.96
N ILE A 175 -13.95 2.50 1.66
CA ILE A 175 -12.71 1.78 1.33
C ILE A 175 -12.79 1.24 -0.09
N SER A 176 -13.90 0.58 -0.45
CA SER A 176 -14.14 0.05 -1.79
C SER A 176 -14.01 1.14 -2.87
N ALA A 177 -14.68 2.28 -2.66
CA ALA A 177 -14.62 3.41 -3.57
C ALA A 177 -13.20 3.99 -3.70
N VAL A 178 -12.49 4.17 -2.59
CA VAL A 178 -11.11 4.68 -2.57
C VAL A 178 -10.15 3.73 -3.30
N CYS A 179 -10.22 2.42 -3.04
CA CYS A 179 -9.38 1.46 -3.75
C CYS A 179 -9.71 1.42 -5.25
N HIS A 180 -10.99 1.56 -5.64
CA HIS A 180 -11.38 1.66 -7.04
C HIS A 180 -10.79 2.91 -7.72
N GLU A 181 -10.83 4.06 -7.03
CA GLU A 181 -10.21 5.30 -7.48
C GLU A 181 -8.70 5.12 -7.69
N LEU A 182 -7.98 4.57 -6.71
CA LEU A 182 -6.52 4.37 -6.80
C LEU A 182 -6.11 3.36 -7.89
N ALA A 183 -6.96 2.39 -8.19
CA ALA A 183 -6.73 1.47 -9.29
C ALA A 183 -6.90 2.15 -10.67
N THR A 184 -7.63 3.26 -10.76
CA THR A 184 -8.00 3.89 -12.03
C THR A 184 -7.34 5.25 -12.27
N GLY A 185 -6.97 5.98 -11.22
CA GLY A 185 -6.43 7.33 -11.33
C GLY A 185 -5.61 7.79 -10.12
N ALA A 186 -5.38 9.10 -10.06
CA ALA A 186 -4.72 9.77 -8.94
C ALA A 186 -5.70 10.03 -7.78
N PRO A 187 -5.24 10.03 -6.52
CA PRO A 187 -6.09 10.33 -5.37
C PRO A 187 -6.62 11.77 -5.42
N THR A 188 -7.91 11.93 -5.17
CA THR A 188 -8.64 13.20 -5.15
C THR A 188 -9.12 13.60 -3.75
N SER A 189 -8.85 12.75 -2.76
CA SER A 189 -9.21 12.98 -1.36
C SER A 189 -8.04 12.67 -0.42
N PHE A 190 -8.10 13.21 0.80
CA PHE A 190 -7.10 12.92 1.82
C PHE A 190 -7.07 11.43 2.19
N HIS A 191 -8.23 10.76 2.25
CA HIS A 191 -8.31 9.32 2.50
C HIS A 191 -7.62 8.54 1.36
N ALA A 192 -7.91 8.86 0.10
CA ALA A 192 -7.26 8.22 -1.02
C ALA A 192 -5.74 8.46 -1.04
N ALA A 193 -5.30 9.67 -0.67
CA ALA A 193 -3.87 9.98 -0.55
C ALA A 193 -3.20 9.14 0.54
N LEU A 194 -3.80 9.01 1.73
CA LEU A 194 -3.27 8.16 2.80
C LEU A 194 -3.24 6.68 2.40
N GLN A 195 -4.32 6.19 1.77
CA GLN A 195 -4.41 4.80 1.30
C GLN A 195 -3.35 4.48 0.24
N LEU A 196 -2.96 5.45 -0.60
CA LEU A 196 -1.90 5.27 -1.60
C LEU A 196 -0.49 5.27 -1.00
N LEU A 197 -0.28 5.92 0.14
CA LEU A 197 1.03 6.19 0.74
C LEU A 197 1.45 5.21 1.84
N GLN A 198 0.55 4.34 2.28
CA GLN A 198 0.77 3.44 3.41
C GLN A 198 1.91 2.43 3.18
#